data_AF-A0A9W4D8A2-F1
#
_entry.id   AF-A0A9W4D8A2-F1
#
_cell.length_a   1.000
_cell.length_b   1.000
_cell.length_c   1.000
_cell.angle_alpha   90.00
_cell.angle_beta   90.00
_cell.angle_gamma   90.00
#
_symmetry.space_group_name_H-M   'P 1'
#
loop_
_entity.id
_entity.type
_entity.pdbx_description
1 polymer ?
#
loop_
_entity_poly.entity_id
_entity_poly.type
_entity_poly.pdbx_seq_one_letter_code
_entity_poly.pdbx_strand_id
1 'polypeptide(L)'
;MAEPLSDPKATESTVLPNTVDSSADQTSTEKVANAASNAMFTASSTFVGVADNMFSMFGGGAKKERKDDEDRGDNSGSAKAKREAEKEAAKEENNEEKDETPESEDVHFEPVIRLTEKVETKTNEELEEQTFKMRAKLFRFVKESNEWKERGTGDVRLLKHKENGKTRLVMRRDKTLKVCANHYVVPDMKLSPNVGSDRSWVWNAAADVSEGEPEAQTLAIRFANSDNANLFKEAFMKAQKENEVLFSKIAEVEETAEEKS
;
A
#
# COMPACT_ATOMS: atom_id res chain seq x y z
N MET A 1 62.90 -30.71 -7.51
CA MET A 1 62.38 -31.52 -6.39
C MET A 1 60.93 -31.81 -6.69
N ALA A 2 60.49 -33.06 -6.62
CA ALA A 2 59.16 -33.49 -7.01
C ALA A 2 58.82 -34.85 -6.37
N GLU A 3 57.55 -35.01 -5.96
CA GLU A 3 56.80 -36.28 -5.90
C GLU A 3 57.25 -37.36 -4.83
N PRO A 4 56.44 -38.41 -4.52
CA PRO A 4 55.56 -38.31 -3.33
C PRO A 4 55.33 -39.65 -2.55
N LEU A 5 54.29 -39.66 -1.68
CA LEU A 5 53.32 -40.77 -1.42
C LEU A 5 53.77 -42.20 -1.04
N SER A 6 53.36 -42.68 0.16
CA SER A 6 52.89 -44.06 0.39
C SER A 6 52.24 -44.27 1.78
N ASP A 7 51.03 -44.84 1.86
CA ASP A 7 50.43 -45.49 3.06
C ASP A 7 50.91 -46.96 3.19
N PRO A 8 50.73 -47.67 4.34
CA PRO A 8 49.57 -48.60 4.43
C PRO A 8 49.02 -49.03 5.84
N LYS A 9 47.68 -49.06 5.96
CA LYS A 9 46.78 -50.21 6.32
C LYS A 9 46.89 -51.06 7.64
N ALA A 10 45.70 -51.46 8.16
CA ALA A 10 45.32 -52.68 8.95
C ALA A 10 45.53 -52.72 10.50
N THR A 11 44.46 -52.81 11.35
CA THR A 11 43.74 -53.98 11.97
C THR A 11 44.53 -54.72 13.09
N GLU A 12 43.98 -55.31 14.18
CA GLU A 12 42.64 -55.88 14.50
C GLU A 12 42.44 -56.17 16.04
N SER A 13 41.21 -56.47 16.52
CA SER A 13 40.86 -57.37 17.67
C SER A 13 41.26 -57.02 19.15
N THR A 14 40.68 -57.51 20.28
CA THR A 14 39.48 -58.35 20.59
C THR A 14 39.06 -58.41 22.11
N VAL A 15 37.74 -58.54 22.42
CA VAL A 15 37.04 -59.21 23.59
C VAL A 15 37.21 -58.81 25.11
N LEU A 16 36.11 -58.31 25.73
CA LEU A 16 35.27 -58.77 26.90
C LEU A 16 35.89 -59.51 28.14
N PRO A 17 35.28 -59.52 29.38
CA PRO A 17 33.84 -59.81 29.67
C PRO A 17 33.13 -59.20 30.93
N ASN A 18 31.88 -59.68 31.16
CA ASN A 18 30.86 -59.37 32.20
C ASN A 18 31.29 -59.71 33.67
N THR A 19 30.53 -59.49 34.76
CA THR A 19 29.07 -59.24 35.09
C THR A 19 29.02 -58.50 36.47
N VAL A 20 27.98 -58.30 37.32
CA VAL A 20 26.54 -58.65 37.64
C VAL A 20 26.04 -57.54 38.62
N ASP A 21 24.77 -57.34 39.00
CA ASP A 21 23.42 -57.50 38.39
C ASP A 21 22.34 -56.91 39.36
N SER A 22 21.15 -56.53 38.85
CA SER A 22 19.88 -56.26 39.58
C SER A 22 19.80 -55.07 40.58
N SER A 23 18.63 -54.42 40.80
CA SER A 23 17.26 -54.71 40.32
C SER A 23 16.36 -53.46 40.14
N ALA A 24 15.42 -53.56 39.17
CA ALA A 24 14.08 -52.95 39.07
C ALA A 24 13.91 -51.39 39.09
N ASP A 25 12.90 -50.78 38.45
CA ASP A 25 11.70 -51.30 37.75
C ASP A 25 11.18 -50.34 36.65
N GLN A 26 10.56 -50.90 35.58
CA GLN A 26 9.60 -50.32 34.57
C GLN A 26 9.90 -48.95 33.88
N THR A 27 9.39 -48.61 32.68
CA THR A 27 8.36 -49.20 31.77
C THR A 27 8.79 -49.08 30.28
N SER A 28 8.15 -49.81 29.35
CA SER A 28 8.60 -49.92 27.93
C SER A 28 7.52 -49.67 26.86
N THR A 29 7.92 -49.01 25.75
CA THR A 29 7.52 -49.18 24.32
C THR A 29 6.03 -49.26 23.88
N GLU A 30 5.53 -48.57 22.82
CA GLU A 30 5.83 -48.71 21.37
C GLU A 30 5.55 -50.12 20.76
N LYS A 31 4.99 -50.35 19.55
CA LYS A 31 4.56 -49.52 18.38
C LYS A 31 3.77 -50.39 17.34
N VAL A 32 3.29 -49.78 16.22
CA VAL A 32 3.12 -50.35 14.83
C VAL A 32 1.69 -50.67 14.25
N ALA A 33 1.26 -49.80 13.30
CA ALA A 33 0.61 -49.99 11.97
C ALA A 33 -0.86 -50.48 11.68
N ASN A 34 -1.37 -49.90 10.57
CA ASN A 34 -2.29 -50.42 9.51
C ASN A 34 -3.85 -50.29 9.56
N ALA A 35 -4.33 -49.31 8.76
CA ALA A 35 -5.37 -49.43 7.72
C ALA A 35 -6.90 -49.51 8.04
N ALA A 36 -7.69 -49.26 6.98
CA ALA A 36 -9.15 -49.48 6.78
C ALA A 36 -10.18 -48.39 7.21
N SER A 37 -10.60 -47.64 6.18
CA SER A 37 -11.89 -46.99 5.85
C SER A 37 -13.19 -47.18 6.68
N ASN A 38 -13.97 -46.09 6.73
CA ASN A 38 -15.44 -45.98 6.68
C ASN A 38 -16.36 -46.54 7.80
N ALA A 39 -16.76 -45.67 8.73
CA ALA A 39 -18.15 -45.49 9.20
C ALA A 39 -18.25 -44.08 9.83
N MET A 40 -19.01 -43.10 9.31
CA MET A 40 -20.48 -42.99 9.27
C MET A 40 -21.14 -42.84 10.65
N PHE A 41 -21.46 -41.59 11.01
CA PHE A 41 -22.61 -41.31 11.88
C PHE A 41 -23.46 -40.19 11.28
N THR A 42 -24.75 -40.44 11.12
CA THR A 42 -25.71 -39.53 10.51
C THR A 42 -26.56 -38.86 11.58
N ALA A 43 -26.52 -37.54 11.66
CA ALA A 43 -27.53 -36.74 12.37
C ALA A 43 -27.80 -35.49 11.52
N SER A 44 -29.05 -35.32 11.09
CA SER A 44 -29.44 -34.32 10.10
C SER A 44 -30.02 -33.06 10.75
N SER A 45 -30.04 -31.96 9.98
CA SER A 45 -31.10 -30.91 9.98
C SER A 45 -31.34 -30.07 11.25
N THR A 46 -31.69 -28.77 11.19
CA THR A 46 -31.72 -27.76 10.09
C THR A 46 -31.94 -26.39 10.73
N PHE A 47 -31.22 -25.34 10.28
CA PHE A 47 -31.83 -24.12 9.71
C PHE A 47 -30.78 -23.34 8.92
N VAL A 48 -31.21 -22.49 7.97
CA VAL A 48 -30.36 -21.82 6.98
C VAL A 48 -30.87 -20.39 6.74
N GLY A 49 -29.94 -19.45 6.54
CA GLY A 49 -30.23 -18.03 6.29
C GLY A 49 -30.40 -17.20 7.57
N VAL A 50 -29.99 -15.93 7.63
CA VAL A 50 -29.72 -14.98 6.54
C VAL A 50 -28.29 -14.46 6.59
N ALA A 51 -27.58 -14.48 5.45
CA ALA A 51 -26.26 -13.88 5.27
C ALA A 51 -26.04 -13.38 3.83
N ASP A 52 -27.01 -12.64 3.28
CA ASP A 52 -26.92 -12.02 1.95
C ASP A 52 -27.84 -10.80 1.84
N ASN A 53 -27.32 -9.58 2.07
CA ASN A 53 -27.97 -8.33 1.66
C ASN A 53 -27.09 -7.05 1.82
N MET A 54 -25.94 -6.94 1.14
CA MET A 54 -25.26 -5.64 1.00
C MET A 54 -24.42 -5.40 -0.28
N PHE A 55 -24.46 -6.30 -1.27
CA PHE A 55 -23.69 -6.19 -2.52
C PHE A 55 -24.60 -6.09 -3.77
N SER A 56 -25.39 -5.01 -3.87
CA SER A 56 -26.37 -4.81 -4.97
C SER A 56 -26.25 -3.46 -5.69
N MET A 57 -25.02 -2.92 -5.81
CA MET A 57 -24.74 -1.66 -6.54
C MET A 57 -23.56 -1.74 -7.54
N PHE A 58 -23.12 -2.94 -7.93
CA PHE A 58 -22.08 -3.08 -8.95
C PHE A 58 -22.24 -4.35 -9.81
N GLY A 59 -23.07 -4.27 -10.87
CA GLY A 59 -22.95 -5.15 -12.05
C GLY A 59 -24.20 -5.88 -12.55
N GLY A 60 -24.75 -5.41 -13.68
CA GLY A 60 -25.18 -6.26 -14.81
C GLY A 60 -26.43 -7.13 -14.71
N GLY A 61 -27.56 -6.64 -15.23
CA GLY A 61 -28.70 -7.48 -15.64
C GLY A 61 -28.47 -8.21 -16.98
N ALA A 62 -29.21 -9.31 -17.21
CA ALA A 62 -29.00 -10.22 -18.36
C ALA A 62 -29.95 -10.00 -19.56
N LYS A 63 -29.68 -10.69 -20.68
CA LYS A 63 -30.13 -10.37 -22.05
C LYS A 63 -31.36 -11.15 -22.57
N LYS A 64 -32.19 -10.47 -23.36
CA LYS A 64 -32.70 -10.89 -24.70
C LYS A 64 -33.46 -9.69 -25.34
N GLU A 65 -33.63 -9.51 -26.66
CA GLU A 65 -33.30 -10.32 -27.84
C GLU A 65 -32.36 -9.59 -28.83
N ARG A 66 -32.22 -10.08 -30.08
CA ARG A 66 -31.40 -9.47 -31.14
C ARG A 66 -32.25 -9.03 -32.33
N LYS A 67 -31.90 -7.88 -32.89
CA LYS A 67 -31.93 -7.62 -34.33
C LYS A 67 -30.64 -6.86 -34.66
N ASP A 68 -29.96 -7.27 -35.72
CA ASP A 68 -28.74 -6.63 -36.16
C ASP A 68 -29.06 -5.48 -37.12
N ASP A 69 -28.40 -4.33 -36.96
CA ASP A 69 -27.49 -3.77 -37.99
C ASP A 69 -26.78 -2.50 -37.46
N GLU A 70 -25.45 -2.48 -37.67
CA GLU A 70 -24.47 -1.38 -37.70
C GLU A 70 -24.38 -0.27 -36.60
N ASP A 71 -23.17 0.29 -36.51
CA ASP A 71 -22.66 1.40 -35.69
C ASP A 71 -23.06 1.48 -34.19
N ARG A 72 -22.28 0.81 -33.33
CA ARG A 72 -22.27 1.08 -31.87
C ARG A 72 -21.38 2.27 -31.51
N GLY A 73 -21.83 3.47 -31.86
CA GLY A 73 -21.36 4.70 -31.22
C GLY A 73 -21.61 4.67 -29.71
N ASP A 74 -20.64 5.11 -28.92
CA ASP A 74 -20.71 5.11 -27.45
C ASP A 74 -21.73 6.15 -26.96
N ASN A 75 -22.92 5.69 -26.53
CA ASN A 75 -23.98 6.54 -25.99
C ASN A 75 -23.69 6.98 -24.54
N SER A 76 -22.53 7.59 -24.35
CA SER A 76 -22.30 8.57 -23.29
C SER A 76 -23.32 9.70 -23.41
N GLY A 77 -23.98 10.08 -22.31
CA GLY A 77 -25.02 11.12 -22.29
C GLY A 77 -24.57 12.52 -22.76
N SER A 78 -23.27 12.69 -23.01
CA SER A 78 -22.66 13.91 -23.56
C SER A 78 -23.09 14.22 -25.01
N ALA A 79 -23.37 13.21 -25.84
CA ALA A 79 -23.66 13.42 -27.26
C ALA A 79 -25.04 14.09 -27.49
N LYS A 80 -26.06 13.65 -26.75
CA LYS A 80 -27.41 14.24 -26.83
C LYS A 80 -27.44 15.64 -26.23
N ALA A 81 -26.79 15.84 -25.08
CA ALA A 81 -26.63 17.15 -24.45
C ALA A 81 -25.94 18.19 -25.36
N LYS A 82 -24.87 17.81 -26.08
CA LYS A 82 -24.25 18.71 -27.08
C LYS A 82 -25.21 19.10 -28.20
N ARG A 83 -25.96 18.14 -28.74
CA ARG A 83 -26.86 18.36 -29.90
C ARG A 83 -28.16 19.09 -29.52
N GLU A 84 -28.48 19.15 -28.23
CA GLU A 84 -29.55 19.97 -27.67
C GLU A 84 -29.02 21.39 -27.40
N ALA A 85 -27.83 21.53 -26.80
CA ALA A 85 -27.16 22.82 -26.59
C ALA A 85 -26.86 23.59 -27.91
N GLU A 86 -26.38 22.92 -28.97
CA GLU A 86 -26.21 23.52 -30.31
C GLU A 86 -27.53 24.05 -30.90
N LYS A 87 -28.67 23.51 -30.46
CA LYS A 87 -30.01 23.85 -30.97
C LYS A 87 -30.73 24.92 -30.14
N GLU A 88 -30.26 25.17 -28.92
CA GLU A 88 -30.62 26.33 -28.11
C GLU A 88 -29.74 27.53 -28.48
N ALA A 89 -28.43 27.34 -28.65
CA ALA A 89 -27.50 28.38 -29.11
C ALA A 89 -27.92 29.01 -30.47
N ALA A 90 -28.50 28.22 -31.38
CA ALA A 90 -29.00 28.68 -32.67
C ALA A 90 -30.38 29.39 -32.62
N LYS A 91 -30.83 29.86 -31.44
CA LYS A 91 -32.12 30.57 -31.26
C LYS A 91 -32.03 31.96 -30.62
N GLU A 92 -30.87 32.37 -30.12
CA GLU A 92 -30.74 33.62 -29.36
C GLU A 92 -30.15 34.80 -30.17
N GLU A 93 -29.82 34.62 -31.45
CA GLU A 93 -29.35 35.70 -32.36
C GLU A 93 -30.44 36.74 -32.76
N ASN A 94 -31.44 37.00 -31.91
CA ASN A 94 -32.39 38.10 -32.12
C ASN A 94 -33.10 38.61 -30.83
N ASN A 95 -32.32 39.01 -29.80
CA ASN A 95 -32.78 40.06 -28.88
C ASN A 95 -31.58 40.84 -28.30
N GLU A 96 -31.06 41.82 -29.05
CA GLU A 96 -30.04 42.77 -28.55
C GLU A 96 -30.66 43.84 -27.61
N GLU A 97 -31.26 43.42 -26.50
CA GLU A 97 -31.61 44.31 -25.40
C GLU A 97 -30.54 44.24 -24.30
N LYS A 98 -29.99 45.40 -23.93
CA LYS A 98 -28.97 45.54 -22.89
C LYS A 98 -29.55 45.28 -21.50
N ASP A 99 -29.48 44.03 -21.03
CA ASP A 99 -29.51 43.75 -19.59
C ASP A 99 -28.10 43.97 -19.00
N GLU A 100 -27.72 45.25 -18.89
CA GLU A 100 -26.50 45.65 -18.16
C GLU A 100 -26.71 45.40 -16.67
N THR A 101 -26.43 44.17 -16.25
CA THR A 101 -26.33 43.80 -14.84
C THR A 101 -25.37 44.78 -14.17
N PRO A 102 -25.81 45.57 -13.16
CA PRO A 102 -24.96 46.60 -12.58
C PRO A 102 -23.73 45.95 -11.95
N GLU A 103 -22.54 46.41 -12.33
CA GLU A 103 -21.29 45.95 -11.73
C GLU A 103 -21.38 46.15 -10.21
N SER A 104 -21.24 45.06 -9.46
CA SER A 104 -21.28 45.10 -8.00
C SER A 104 -20.12 45.97 -7.50
N GLU A 105 -20.44 47.02 -6.73
CA GLU A 105 -19.45 47.95 -6.16
C GLU A 105 -18.28 47.17 -5.53
N ASP A 106 -17.04 47.43 -5.97
CA ASP A 106 -15.86 46.72 -5.49
C ASP A 106 -15.60 47.09 -4.02
N VAL A 107 -16.03 46.21 -3.12
CA VAL A 107 -16.00 46.45 -1.67
C VAL A 107 -14.56 46.39 -1.17
N HIS A 108 -13.91 47.55 -1.13
CA HIS A 108 -12.54 47.68 -0.64
C HIS A 108 -12.43 47.45 0.88
N PHE A 109 -11.49 46.61 1.29
CA PHE A 109 -11.21 46.31 2.70
C PHE A 109 -9.77 46.71 3.08
N GLU A 110 -9.62 47.57 4.10
CA GLU A 110 -8.33 47.94 4.68
C GLU A 110 -7.71 46.74 5.45
N PRO A 111 -6.47 46.31 5.15
CA PRO A 111 -5.88 45.14 5.80
C PRO A 111 -5.55 45.36 7.29
N VAL A 112 -6.27 44.65 8.17
CA VAL A 112 -6.05 44.66 9.63
C VAL A 112 -4.63 44.25 10.04
N ILE A 113 -3.99 43.37 9.25
CA ILE A 113 -2.61 42.93 9.45
C ILE A 113 -1.86 43.09 8.12
N ARG A 114 -0.74 43.81 8.15
CA ARG A 114 0.16 43.99 7.00
C ARG A 114 1.41 43.12 7.21
N LEU A 115 1.54 42.04 6.44
CA LEU A 115 2.73 41.17 6.46
C LEU A 115 3.88 41.86 5.73
N THR A 116 4.68 42.65 6.46
CA THR A 116 5.78 43.46 5.91
C THR A 116 7.00 42.65 5.50
N GLU A 117 7.22 41.48 6.10
CA GLU A 117 8.40 40.65 5.85
C GLU A 117 8.05 39.41 5.04
N LYS A 118 8.75 39.22 3.91
CA LYS A 118 8.65 38.00 3.10
C LYS A 118 9.50 36.90 3.74
N VAL A 119 8.88 36.09 4.58
CA VAL A 119 9.51 34.90 5.18
C VAL A 119 10.00 33.92 4.10
N GLU A 120 11.26 33.51 4.18
CA GLU A 120 11.80 32.44 3.32
C GLU A 120 11.30 31.07 3.81
N THR A 121 10.39 30.45 3.06
CA THR A 121 9.83 29.14 3.39
C THR A 121 10.71 28.00 2.86
N LYS A 122 11.45 27.33 3.75
CA LYS A 122 12.18 26.09 3.42
C LYS A 122 11.25 24.88 3.45
N THR A 123 11.52 23.89 2.60
CA THR A 123 10.71 22.67 2.48
C THR A 123 11.13 21.57 3.46
N ASN A 124 12.39 21.60 3.90
CA ASN A 124 13.07 20.54 4.66
C ASN A 124 13.16 19.23 3.86
N GLU A 125 13.42 19.37 2.56
CA GLU A 125 13.62 18.32 1.55
C GLU A 125 14.90 18.58 0.72
N GLU A 126 15.63 19.66 1.00
CA GLU A 126 16.76 20.16 0.20
C GLU A 126 17.99 19.24 0.25
N LEU A 127 18.16 18.50 1.35
CA LEU A 127 19.21 17.49 1.53
C LEU A 127 18.84 16.11 0.94
N GLU A 128 17.76 16.02 0.17
CA GLU A 128 17.27 14.75 -0.40
C GLU A 128 17.33 14.71 -1.93
N GLU A 129 17.37 13.50 -2.47
CA GLU A 129 17.24 13.18 -3.88
C GLU A 129 15.87 12.52 -4.13
N GLN A 130 15.14 13.01 -5.12
CA GLN A 130 13.83 12.46 -5.49
C GLN A 130 14.00 11.25 -6.42
N THR A 131 14.16 10.06 -5.84
CA THR A 131 14.34 8.80 -6.57
C THR A 131 13.06 8.30 -7.26
N PHE A 132 11.90 8.81 -6.84
CA PHE A 132 10.61 8.52 -7.45
C PHE A 132 9.64 9.71 -7.33
N LYS A 133 8.79 9.92 -8.35
CA LYS A 133 7.68 10.88 -8.31
C LYS A 133 6.53 10.38 -9.18
N MET A 134 5.29 10.39 -8.66
CA MET A 134 4.09 10.15 -9.47
C MET A 134 2.80 10.71 -8.87
N ARG A 135 1.87 11.09 -9.76
CA ARG A 135 0.50 11.49 -9.43
C ARG A 135 -0.30 10.32 -8.82
N ALA A 136 -0.89 10.53 -7.64
CA ALA A 136 -1.66 9.52 -6.91
C ALA A 136 -2.82 10.12 -6.08
N LYS A 137 -3.70 9.24 -5.59
CA LYS A 137 -4.68 9.52 -4.53
C LYS A 137 -4.45 8.58 -3.34
N LEU A 138 -4.34 9.13 -2.15
CA LEU A 138 -4.05 8.44 -0.90
C LEU A 138 -5.29 8.43 0.00
N PHE A 139 -5.54 7.30 0.64
CA PHE A 139 -6.59 7.04 1.61
C PHE A 139 -5.99 6.56 2.92
N ARG A 140 -6.68 6.78 4.04
CA ARG A 140 -6.44 6.12 5.33
C ARG A 140 -7.65 5.29 5.73
N PHE A 141 -7.41 4.17 6.39
CA PHE A 141 -8.47 3.38 7.01
C PHE A 141 -8.81 3.98 8.38
N VAL A 142 -10.10 4.16 8.65
CA VAL A 142 -10.62 4.64 9.94
C VAL A 142 -11.28 3.46 10.63
N LYS A 143 -10.67 2.98 11.73
CA LYS A 143 -11.05 1.72 12.40
C LYS A 143 -12.41 1.84 13.09
N GLU A 144 -12.73 3.04 13.56
CA GLU A 144 -13.92 3.39 14.33
C GLU A 144 -15.20 3.27 13.49
N SER A 145 -15.09 3.42 12.16
CA SER A 145 -16.19 3.29 11.21
C SER A 145 -15.91 2.28 10.08
N ASN A 146 -14.81 1.53 10.16
CA ASN A 146 -14.36 0.51 9.22
C ASN A 146 -14.35 0.94 7.74
N GLU A 147 -14.00 2.19 7.45
CA GLU A 147 -14.09 2.79 6.12
C GLU A 147 -12.78 3.45 5.64
N TRP A 148 -12.63 3.57 4.32
CA TRP A 148 -11.51 4.27 3.68
C TRP A 148 -11.87 5.74 3.43
N LYS A 149 -11.18 6.67 4.11
CA LYS A 149 -11.32 8.12 3.88
C LYS A 149 -10.16 8.63 3.04
N GLU A 150 -10.46 9.50 2.07
CA GLU A 150 -9.40 10.18 1.32
C GLU A 150 -8.56 11.05 2.27
N ARG A 151 -7.23 10.83 2.25
CA ARG A 151 -6.26 11.63 3.00
C ARG A 151 -5.65 12.73 2.14
N GLY A 152 -5.53 12.52 0.83
CA GLY A 152 -5.11 13.55 -0.12
C GLY A 152 -4.94 13.07 -1.57
N THR A 153 -5.05 13.99 -2.51
CA THR A 153 -4.65 13.82 -3.93
C THR A 153 -3.48 14.74 -4.23
N GLY A 154 -2.47 14.26 -4.96
CA GLY A 154 -1.22 14.99 -5.18
C GLY A 154 -0.14 14.12 -5.84
N ASP A 155 1.11 14.57 -5.77
CA ASP A 155 2.27 13.78 -6.17
C ASP A 155 2.86 13.05 -4.94
N VAL A 156 2.94 11.71 -5.01
CA VAL A 156 3.74 10.91 -4.07
C VAL A 156 5.19 10.88 -4.56
N ARG A 157 6.13 11.01 -3.62
CA ARG A 157 7.57 10.96 -3.89
C ARG A 157 8.27 10.02 -2.93
N LEU A 158 9.34 9.38 -3.41
CA LEU A 158 10.34 8.75 -2.56
C LEU A 158 11.56 9.68 -2.55
N LEU A 159 11.93 10.14 -1.37
CA LEU A 159 13.02 11.10 -1.14
C LEU A 159 14.12 10.39 -0.36
N LYS A 160 15.33 10.35 -0.92
CA LYS A 160 16.50 9.68 -0.34
C LYS A 160 17.48 10.71 0.20
N HIS A 161 17.79 10.67 1.49
CA HIS A 161 18.69 11.62 2.13
C HIS A 161 20.13 11.44 1.63
N LYS A 162 20.79 12.52 1.22
CA LYS A 162 22.13 12.49 0.57
C LYS A 162 23.23 11.96 1.48
N GLU A 163 23.13 12.24 2.79
CA GLU A 163 24.14 11.86 3.78
C GLU A 163 23.90 10.45 4.35
N ASN A 164 22.83 10.26 5.15
CA ASN A 164 22.53 8.98 5.79
C ASN A 164 21.91 7.90 4.86
N GLY A 165 21.60 8.24 3.61
CA GLY A 165 21.09 7.30 2.60
C GLY A 165 19.64 6.82 2.79
N LYS A 166 18.96 7.15 3.89
CA LYS A 166 17.60 6.66 4.18
C LYS A 166 16.58 7.28 3.22
N THR A 167 15.64 6.45 2.75
CA THR A 167 14.53 6.87 1.88
C THR A 167 13.22 6.99 2.66
N ARG A 168 12.53 8.12 2.51
CA ARG A 168 11.17 8.34 3.04
C ARG A 168 10.14 8.57 1.93
N LEU A 169 8.90 8.19 2.20
CA LEU A 169 7.75 8.52 1.37
C LEU A 169 7.18 9.87 1.83
N VAL A 170 7.08 10.83 0.91
CA VAL A 170 6.46 12.14 1.15
C VAL A 170 5.41 12.41 0.09
N MET A 171 4.20 12.77 0.52
CA MET A 171 3.10 13.18 -0.36
C MET A 171 2.50 14.50 0.14
N ARG A 172 2.22 15.43 -0.78
CA ARG A 172 1.60 16.73 -0.49
C ARG A 172 0.32 16.89 -1.31
N ARG A 173 -0.71 17.49 -0.70
CA ARG A 173 -2.03 17.74 -1.30
C ARG A 173 -1.94 18.84 -2.36
N ASP A 174 -2.65 18.68 -3.49
CA ASP A 174 -2.79 19.73 -4.51
C ASP A 174 -3.27 21.06 -3.89
N LYS A 175 -2.84 22.18 -4.51
CA LYS A 175 -3.17 23.59 -4.18
C LYS A 175 -2.72 24.06 -2.79
N THR A 176 -3.02 23.28 -1.75
CA THR A 176 -2.73 23.60 -0.34
C THR A 176 -1.31 23.24 0.10
N LEU A 177 -0.61 22.37 -0.64
CA LEU A 177 0.75 21.88 -0.36
C LEU A 177 0.99 21.23 1.01
N LYS A 178 -0.08 21.08 1.81
CA LYS A 178 -0.09 20.36 3.09
C LYS A 178 0.35 18.91 2.87
N VAL A 179 1.27 18.44 3.71
CA VAL A 179 1.71 17.04 3.73
C VAL A 179 0.51 16.14 4.07
N CYS A 180 0.44 14.95 3.47
CA CYS A 180 -0.59 13.93 3.76
C CYS A 180 -0.02 12.50 3.86
N ALA A 181 1.29 12.33 3.67
CA ALA A 181 2.07 11.21 4.16
C ALA A 181 3.53 11.66 4.33
N ASN A 182 4.18 11.22 5.39
CA ASN A 182 5.59 11.46 5.71
C ASN A 182 6.07 10.35 6.66
N HIS A 183 6.73 9.33 6.12
CA HIS A 183 7.29 8.20 6.89
C HIS A 183 8.48 7.57 6.16
N TYR A 184 9.43 7.02 6.91
CA TYR A 184 10.50 6.19 6.32
C TYR A 184 9.93 4.92 5.69
N VAL A 185 10.54 4.45 4.60
CA VAL A 185 10.23 3.13 4.01
C VAL A 185 10.99 2.07 4.81
N VAL A 186 10.33 1.40 5.76
CA VAL A 186 10.97 0.47 6.70
C VAL A 186 10.81 -1.01 6.29
N PRO A 187 11.70 -1.93 6.71
CA PRO A 187 11.76 -3.31 6.16
C PRO A 187 10.55 -4.19 6.47
N ASP A 188 9.79 -3.87 7.52
CA ASP A 188 8.60 -4.57 7.97
C ASP A 188 7.33 -4.21 7.16
N MET A 189 7.34 -3.09 6.43
CA MET A 189 6.24 -2.67 5.56
C MET A 189 5.94 -3.71 4.47
N LYS A 190 4.65 -3.95 4.20
CA LYS A 190 4.22 -4.90 3.16
C LYS A 190 3.15 -4.24 2.30
N LEU A 191 3.47 -4.02 1.02
CA LEU A 191 2.51 -3.59 0.00
C LEU A 191 1.62 -4.78 -0.40
N SER A 192 0.41 -4.84 0.14
CA SER A 192 -0.62 -5.80 -0.29
C SER A 192 -1.51 -5.20 -1.37
N PRO A 193 -1.99 -6.00 -2.34
CA PRO A 193 -2.94 -5.53 -3.34
C PRO A 193 -4.30 -5.25 -2.70
N ASN A 194 -4.99 -4.19 -3.10
CA ASN A 194 -6.33 -3.92 -2.61
C ASN A 194 -7.38 -4.78 -3.33
N VAL A 195 -8.34 -5.35 -2.59
CA VAL A 195 -9.42 -6.15 -3.18
C VAL A 195 -10.24 -5.28 -4.14
N GLY A 196 -10.48 -5.78 -5.35
CA GLY A 196 -11.20 -5.05 -6.40
C GLY A 196 -10.40 -3.93 -7.08
N SER A 197 -9.07 -3.84 -6.90
CA SER A 197 -8.24 -2.88 -7.64
C SER A 197 -6.86 -3.42 -8.02
N ASP A 198 -6.62 -3.49 -9.32
CA ASP A 198 -5.32 -3.67 -9.99
C ASP A 198 -4.31 -2.53 -9.68
N ARG A 199 -4.83 -1.29 -9.59
CA ARG A 199 -4.06 -0.04 -9.51
C ARG A 199 -3.96 0.57 -8.11
N SER A 200 -4.12 -0.23 -7.05
CA SER A 200 -4.01 0.24 -5.65
C SER A 200 -3.23 -0.72 -4.75
N TRP A 201 -2.36 -0.16 -3.90
CA TRP A 201 -1.61 -0.89 -2.86
C TRP A 201 -1.99 -0.41 -1.46
N VAL A 202 -1.90 -1.29 -0.48
CA VAL A 202 -2.18 -1.05 0.95
C VAL A 202 -0.94 -1.39 1.78
N TRP A 203 -0.64 -0.59 2.81
CA TRP A 203 0.40 -0.89 3.80
C TRP A 203 0.08 -0.25 5.16
N ASN A 204 0.82 -0.64 6.20
CA ASN A 204 0.82 0.04 7.49
C ASN A 204 2.11 0.87 7.59
N ALA A 205 2.00 2.12 8.05
CA ALA A 205 3.12 2.93 8.51
C ALA A 205 3.00 3.09 10.02
N ALA A 206 3.97 2.61 10.80
CA ALA A 206 3.92 2.67 12.26
C ALA A 206 4.12 4.09 12.83
N ALA A 207 4.80 4.96 12.07
CA ALA A 207 5.17 6.31 12.46
C ALA A 207 5.07 7.26 11.24
N ASP A 208 3.84 7.63 10.85
CA ASP A 208 3.59 8.70 9.89
C ASP A 208 3.41 10.04 10.61
N VAL A 209 4.29 11.00 10.33
CA VAL A 209 4.36 12.30 11.01
C VAL A 209 3.74 13.44 10.17
N SER A 210 2.80 13.13 9.27
CA SER A 210 2.28 14.15 8.34
C SER A 210 1.23 15.11 8.91
N GLU A 211 0.69 14.82 10.09
CA GLU A 211 -0.22 15.71 10.83
C GLU A 211 0.41 16.22 12.16
N GLY A 212 1.71 15.97 12.38
CA GLY A 212 2.47 16.42 13.56
C GLY A 212 3.27 15.28 14.21
N GLU A 213 2.70 14.69 15.27
CA GLU A 213 3.30 13.56 16.01
C GLU A 213 3.32 12.25 15.20
N PRO A 214 4.13 11.24 15.58
CA PRO A 214 4.16 9.94 14.91
C PRO A 214 2.88 9.13 15.15
N GLU A 215 2.09 8.90 14.09
CA GLU A 215 0.87 8.09 14.15
C GLU A 215 0.99 6.76 13.39
N ALA A 216 0.40 5.70 13.94
CA ALA A 216 0.24 4.42 13.26
C ALA A 216 -0.93 4.46 12.27
N GLN A 217 -0.64 4.55 10.96
CA GLN A 217 -1.62 4.73 9.89
C GLN A 217 -1.67 3.51 8.95
N THR A 218 -2.87 2.96 8.74
CA THR A 218 -3.14 2.00 7.66
C THR A 218 -3.51 2.80 6.41
N LEU A 219 -2.65 2.76 5.39
CA LEU A 219 -2.72 3.60 4.20
C LEU A 219 -3.00 2.77 2.95
N ALA A 220 -3.78 3.35 2.03
CA ALA A 220 -3.98 2.81 0.69
C ALA A 220 -3.71 3.90 -0.35
N ILE A 221 -2.93 3.59 -1.39
CA ILE A 221 -2.61 4.50 -2.48
C ILE A 221 -3.14 3.95 -3.80
N ARG A 222 -3.72 4.84 -4.62
CA ARG A 222 -4.28 4.52 -5.94
C ARG A 222 -3.64 5.37 -7.02
N PHE A 223 -3.28 4.72 -8.13
CA PHE A 223 -2.70 5.34 -9.31
C PHE A 223 -3.70 5.38 -10.48
N ALA A 224 -3.29 5.98 -11.60
CA ALA A 224 -4.13 6.10 -12.79
C ALA A 224 -4.47 4.73 -13.41
N ASN A 225 -3.48 3.84 -13.52
CA ASN A 225 -3.55 2.51 -14.14
C ASN A 225 -2.69 1.48 -13.36
N SER A 226 -2.75 0.22 -13.77
CA SER A 226 -1.93 -0.90 -13.27
C SER A 226 -0.44 -0.61 -13.32
N ASP A 227 0.03 -0.05 -14.43
CA ASP A 227 1.45 0.01 -14.76
C ASP A 227 2.16 1.03 -13.87
N ASN A 228 1.53 2.18 -13.66
CA ASN A 228 1.92 3.15 -12.66
C ASN A 228 1.94 2.52 -11.25
N ALA A 229 0.94 1.72 -10.88
CA ALA A 229 0.93 1.06 -9.58
C ALA A 229 2.11 0.07 -9.43
N ASN A 230 2.49 -0.65 -10.47
CA ASN A 230 3.65 -1.54 -10.47
C ASN A 230 4.97 -0.76 -10.37
N LEU A 231 5.14 0.32 -11.14
CA LEU A 231 6.31 1.21 -11.05
C LEU A 231 6.52 1.79 -9.64
N PHE A 232 5.43 2.17 -8.95
CA PHE A 232 5.51 2.58 -7.54
C PHE A 232 5.97 1.44 -6.63
N LYS A 233 5.40 0.23 -6.80
CA LYS A 233 5.78 -0.94 -6.00
C LYS A 233 7.25 -1.32 -6.19
N GLU A 234 7.75 -1.31 -7.42
CA GLU A 234 9.16 -1.57 -7.73
C GLU A 234 10.08 -0.54 -7.05
N ALA A 235 9.76 0.76 -7.17
CA ALA A 235 10.53 1.82 -6.53
C ALA A 235 10.47 1.74 -4.99
N PHE A 236 9.31 1.42 -4.42
CA PHE A 236 9.11 1.26 -2.98
C PHE A 236 9.88 0.05 -2.43
N MET A 237 9.81 -1.11 -3.11
CA MET A 237 10.55 -2.32 -2.70
C MET A 237 12.07 -2.14 -2.86
N LYS A 238 12.52 -1.38 -3.88
CA LYS A 238 13.92 -0.97 -4.02
C LYS A 238 14.37 -0.08 -2.85
N ALA A 239 13.59 0.96 -2.53
CA ALA A 239 13.85 1.84 -1.39
C ALA A 239 13.85 1.09 -0.05
N GLN A 240 12.93 0.13 0.12
CA GLN A 240 12.85 -0.74 1.30
C GLN A 240 14.12 -1.57 1.49
N LYS A 241 14.58 -2.26 0.44
CA LYS A 241 15.80 -3.08 0.49
C LYS A 241 17.08 -2.25 0.68
N GLU A 242 17.13 -1.04 0.12
CA GLU A 242 18.25 -0.11 0.39
C GLU A 242 18.22 0.37 1.85
N ASN A 243 17.04 0.65 2.40
CA ASN A 243 16.88 1.06 3.79
C ASN A 243 17.15 -0.06 4.81
N GLU A 244 16.80 -1.31 4.50
CA GLU A 244 17.06 -2.49 5.34
C GLU A 244 18.54 -2.56 5.76
N VAL A 245 19.44 -2.46 4.77
CA VAL A 245 20.90 -2.44 4.98
C VAL A 245 21.37 -1.24 5.81
N LEU A 246 20.60 -0.14 5.85
CA LEU A 246 20.92 1.05 6.64
C LEU A 246 20.35 0.97 8.07
N PHE A 247 19.20 0.34 8.28
CA PHE A 247 18.62 0.17 9.61
C PHE A 247 19.36 -0.90 10.41
N SER A 248 19.74 -2.05 9.81
CA SER A 248 20.54 -3.07 10.50
C SER A 248 21.88 -2.53 11.00
N LYS A 249 22.61 -1.78 10.16
CA LYS A 249 23.89 -1.16 10.52
C LYS A 249 23.79 -0.14 11.66
N ILE A 250 22.63 0.47 11.86
CA ILE A 250 22.44 1.42 12.96
C ILE A 250 22.22 0.65 14.27
N ALA A 251 21.41 -0.41 14.26
CA ALA A 251 21.25 -1.29 15.41
C ALA A 251 22.58 -1.91 15.86
N GLU A 252 23.40 -2.40 14.92
CA GLU A 252 24.76 -2.91 15.19
C GLU A 252 25.69 -1.86 15.84
N VAL A 253 25.55 -0.58 15.48
CA VAL A 253 26.35 0.53 16.04
C VAL A 253 25.82 1.00 17.40
N GLU A 254 24.52 0.95 17.62
CA GLU A 254 23.88 1.30 18.91
C GLU A 254 24.17 0.22 19.96
N GLU A 255 23.98 -1.06 19.63
CA GLU A 255 24.30 -2.21 20.50
C GLU A 255 25.79 -2.22 20.90
N THR A 256 26.69 -2.02 19.93
CA THR A 256 28.13 -1.95 20.21
C THR A 256 28.60 -0.61 20.82
N ALA A 257 27.71 0.36 21.03
CA ALA A 257 27.98 1.55 21.85
C ALA A 257 27.56 1.33 23.31
N GLU A 258 26.39 0.72 23.55
CA GLU A 258 25.90 0.39 24.89
C GLU A 258 26.78 -0.66 25.59
N GLU A 259 27.36 -1.63 24.87
CA GLU A 259 28.36 -2.55 25.43
C GLU A 259 29.67 -1.87 25.91
N LYS A 260 29.86 -0.58 25.65
CA LYS A 260 31.12 0.16 25.94
C LYS A 260 30.94 1.34 26.92
N SER A 261 29.76 1.53 27.51
CA SER A 261 29.45 2.62 28.45
C SER A 261 29.32 2.14 29.89
#